data_AF-E7QPH6-F1
#
_entry.id   AF-E7QPH6-F1
#
_cell.length_a   1.000
_cell.length_b   1.000
_cell.length_c   1.000
_cell.angle_alpha   90.00
_cell.angle_beta   90.00
_cell.angle_gamma   90.00
#
_symmetry.space_group_name_H-M   'P 1'
#
loop_
_entity.id
_entity.type
_entity.pdbx_description
1 polymer ?
#
loop_
_entity_poly.entity_id
_entity_poly.type
_entity_poly.pdbx_seq_one_letter_code
_entity_poly.pdbx_strand_id
1 'polypeptide(L)'
;MGRIIVQIKKLPDEKRDPPRKQLKTNHLAYCRTVSDPFVLIVVDVDNDIGYWKHITPEWFKEKNLDSQKSKTVRFDEENLIAEESDYKIDWMNIIEDTKKRIENYEEYEDLKDRANPAIGETKDRFRNIHLFIDKFNHLLNTDFQVIKEKQYPSVWKFGFGSIDYGEESLHYTLYPIQNNENDAQIRDLDSDWEEIRKLGASRRSGVAGNPIERDPERFAYNAIRKEAEKQIKDRNLSYSNSTFLAKEYVYPFAHKYAPLLGLNRSSEYQVNNIRDGYYRHLQFWLTEEISDILREHSIGEVGVHLEGYLDRKEDPRFATIHESAEKQTQEASTDPPKHRIHGSDFDQEILERMIDVLVESPMTTLTKPYVEKDRARDEVGSVDTIWDLYSDDAIIENAKSYYTNYPYEYQNLLRQNFDSLESEFSYPTTEFLLVIIDIENIRAGMGGGWCIHQFWLESNEDELRVEFHRTTDPEIPEEIEMRMDMLEYGGQDYPIIAQSSSGDHKLMEIARDNKPVFEDVHKALDRDLEAYLREREANIIPGAMR
;
A
#
# COMPACT_ATOMS: atom_id res chain seq x y z
N MET A 1 -10.69 -2.93 -3.30
CA MET A 1 -10.86 -4.32 -3.82
C MET A 1 -10.24 -5.31 -2.84
N GLY A 2 -10.91 -6.43 -2.54
CA GLY A 2 -10.28 -7.51 -1.77
C GLY A 2 -9.46 -8.44 -2.68
N ARG A 3 -8.59 -9.24 -2.07
CA ARG A 3 -7.68 -10.12 -2.80
C ARG A 3 -8.25 -11.52 -2.87
N ILE A 4 -8.08 -12.18 -4.02
CA ILE A 4 -8.36 -13.61 -4.18
C ILE A 4 -7.10 -14.28 -4.69
N ILE A 5 -6.72 -15.40 -4.08
CA ILE A 5 -5.55 -16.14 -4.52
C ILE A 5 -6.03 -17.17 -5.52
N VAL A 6 -5.53 -17.07 -6.74
CA VAL A 6 -5.93 -17.94 -7.83
C VAL A 6 -4.80 -18.90 -8.17
N GLN A 7 -5.12 -20.17 -8.37
CA GLN A 7 -4.21 -21.13 -8.97
C GLN A 7 -4.80 -21.68 -10.27
N ILE A 8 -4.15 -21.39 -11.39
CA ILE A 8 -4.59 -21.80 -12.73
C ILE A 8 -3.88 -23.09 -13.15
N LYS A 9 -4.62 -24.03 -13.73
CA LYS A 9 -4.14 -25.35 -14.17
C LYS A 9 -4.72 -25.69 -15.55
N LYS A 10 -4.00 -26.41 -16.40
CA LYS A 10 -4.59 -26.99 -17.63
C LYS A 10 -5.48 -28.20 -17.33
N LEU A 11 -6.69 -28.23 -17.88
CA LEU A 11 -7.61 -29.37 -17.84
C LEU A 11 -7.14 -30.46 -18.83
N PRO A 12 -6.97 -31.73 -18.41
CA PRO A 12 -6.63 -32.82 -19.33
C PRO A 12 -7.80 -33.18 -20.23
N ASP A 13 -7.51 -33.47 -21.49
CA ASP A 13 -8.50 -33.72 -22.55
C ASP A 13 -9.47 -34.87 -22.19
N GLU A 14 -8.96 -35.92 -21.55
CA GLU A 14 -9.75 -37.09 -21.10
C GLU A 14 -10.63 -36.83 -19.86
N LYS A 15 -10.62 -35.61 -19.32
CA LYS A 15 -11.25 -35.25 -18.05
C LYS A 15 -12.15 -34.02 -18.15
N ARG A 16 -12.70 -33.77 -19.34
CA ARG A 16 -13.61 -32.66 -19.66
C ARG A 16 -15.07 -32.93 -19.24
N ASP A 17 -15.49 -34.18 -19.16
CA ASP A 17 -16.87 -34.55 -18.82
C ASP A 17 -16.91 -35.70 -17.76
N PRO A 18 -17.19 -35.42 -16.47
CA PRO A 18 -17.27 -34.08 -15.87
C PRO A 18 -15.87 -33.47 -15.64
N PRO A 19 -15.72 -32.14 -15.63
CA PRO A 19 -14.43 -31.45 -15.52
C PRO A 19 -13.72 -31.80 -14.21
N ARG A 20 -12.52 -32.40 -14.30
CA ARG A 20 -11.76 -32.86 -13.12
C ARG A 20 -10.24 -32.87 -13.28
N LYS A 21 -9.52 -32.50 -12.22
CA LYS A 21 -8.05 -32.51 -12.19
C LYS A 21 -7.51 -33.18 -10.93
N GLN A 22 -6.49 -34.02 -11.11
CA GLN A 22 -5.73 -34.56 -9.97
C GLN A 22 -4.64 -33.57 -9.56
N LEU A 23 -4.60 -33.23 -8.28
CA LEU A 23 -3.70 -32.24 -7.69
C LEU A 23 -3.01 -32.81 -6.47
N LYS A 24 -1.75 -32.40 -6.23
CA LYS A 24 -1.05 -32.72 -4.98
C LYS A 24 -1.78 -32.06 -3.82
N THR A 25 -1.99 -32.80 -2.74
CA THR A 25 -2.69 -32.30 -1.54
C THR A 25 -1.95 -31.12 -0.91
N ASN A 26 -0.60 -31.08 -0.97
CA ASN A 26 0.18 -29.93 -0.52
C ASN A 26 -0.22 -28.61 -1.21
N HIS A 27 -0.62 -28.64 -2.49
CA HIS A 27 -1.08 -27.43 -3.18
C HIS A 27 -2.48 -27.01 -2.72
N LEU A 28 -3.33 -27.99 -2.36
CA LEU A 28 -4.68 -27.74 -1.85
C LEU A 28 -4.66 -27.30 -0.37
N ALA A 29 -3.64 -27.73 0.40
CA ALA A 29 -3.48 -27.42 1.83
C ALA A 29 -3.23 -25.92 2.06
N TYR A 30 -2.83 -25.22 1.00
CA TYR A 30 -2.64 -23.79 0.98
C TYR A 30 -3.89 -22.99 1.42
N CYS A 31 -5.11 -23.51 1.25
CA CYS A 31 -6.31 -22.88 1.80
C CYS A 31 -6.28 -22.66 3.33
N ARG A 32 -5.42 -23.39 4.06
CA ARG A 32 -5.27 -23.27 5.52
C ARG A 32 -4.18 -22.29 5.92
N THR A 33 -3.34 -21.86 4.98
CA THR A 33 -2.16 -21.02 5.25
C THR A 33 -2.37 -19.57 4.86
N VAL A 34 -3.54 -19.21 4.33
CA VAL A 34 -3.89 -17.87 3.90
C VAL A 34 -5.29 -17.50 4.38
N SER A 35 -5.47 -16.21 4.71
CA SER A 35 -6.77 -15.64 5.07
C SER A 35 -7.58 -15.19 3.86
N ASP A 36 -6.92 -14.88 2.74
CA ASP A 36 -7.57 -14.57 1.46
C ASP A 36 -8.29 -15.81 0.89
N PRO A 37 -9.43 -15.64 0.19
CA PRO A 37 -10.09 -16.75 -0.49
C PRO A 37 -9.20 -17.38 -1.56
N PHE A 38 -9.18 -18.72 -1.60
CA PHE A 38 -8.34 -19.50 -2.52
C PHE A 38 -9.17 -20.19 -3.60
N VAL A 39 -9.07 -19.70 -4.85
CA VAL A 39 -9.77 -20.25 -6.01
C VAL A 39 -8.83 -21.03 -6.92
N LEU A 40 -9.23 -22.24 -7.23
CA LEU A 40 -8.57 -23.11 -8.19
C LEU A 40 -9.30 -23.01 -9.53
N ILE A 41 -8.56 -22.77 -10.62
CA ILE A 41 -9.09 -22.70 -11.99
C ILE A 41 -8.48 -23.81 -12.82
N VAL A 42 -9.30 -24.50 -13.61
CA VAL A 42 -8.86 -25.41 -14.67
C VAL A 42 -9.30 -24.90 -16.03
N VAL A 43 -8.36 -24.77 -16.97
CA VAL A 43 -8.61 -24.22 -18.30
C VAL A 43 -8.67 -25.35 -19.33
N ASP A 44 -9.79 -25.42 -20.04
CA ASP A 44 -9.96 -26.22 -21.25
C ASP A 44 -9.55 -25.40 -22.48
N VAL A 45 -8.30 -25.59 -22.89
CA VAL A 45 -7.67 -24.79 -23.96
C VAL A 45 -8.34 -25.01 -25.32
N ASP A 46 -8.90 -26.18 -25.58
CA ASP A 46 -9.49 -26.48 -26.90
C ASP A 46 -10.84 -25.81 -27.10
N ASN A 47 -11.58 -25.59 -26.00
CA ASN A 47 -12.89 -24.98 -26.01
C ASN A 47 -12.87 -23.52 -25.55
N ASP A 48 -11.69 -22.98 -25.21
CA ASP A 48 -11.48 -21.62 -24.69
C ASP A 48 -12.36 -21.26 -23.47
N ILE A 49 -12.48 -22.21 -22.54
CA ILE A 49 -13.28 -22.06 -21.32
C ILE A 49 -12.49 -22.44 -20.07
N GLY A 50 -12.75 -21.73 -18.97
CA GLY A 50 -12.25 -22.08 -17.64
C GLY A 50 -13.34 -22.65 -16.75
N TYR A 51 -12.98 -23.48 -15.79
CA TYR A 51 -13.84 -23.88 -14.68
C TYR A 51 -13.17 -23.53 -13.36
N TRP A 52 -13.92 -23.08 -12.37
CA TRP A 52 -13.36 -22.62 -11.11
C TRP A 52 -13.99 -23.30 -9.88
N LYS A 53 -13.22 -23.36 -8.79
CA LYS A 53 -13.66 -23.90 -7.51
C LYS A 53 -12.99 -23.16 -6.36
N HIS A 54 -13.79 -22.62 -5.45
CA HIS A 54 -13.31 -22.11 -4.17
C HIS A 54 -12.92 -23.29 -3.26
N ILE A 55 -11.66 -23.33 -2.82
CA ILE A 55 -11.11 -24.38 -1.96
C ILE A 55 -11.00 -23.81 -0.54
N THR A 56 -11.86 -24.27 0.37
CA THR A 56 -11.88 -23.78 1.76
C THR A 56 -11.23 -24.78 2.73
N PRO A 57 -10.79 -24.32 3.92
CA PRO A 57 -10.36 -25.21 5.00
C PRO A 57 -11.37 -26.30 5.36
N GLU A 58 -12.67 -25.96 5.37
CA GLU A 58 -13.77 -26.88 5.68
C GLU A 58 -13.85 -27.97 4.61
N TRP A 59 -13.82 -27.60 3.33
CA TRP A 59 -13.82 -28.55 2.23
C TRP A 59 -12.60 -29.46 2.29
N PHE A 60 -11.42 -28.92 2.57
CA PHE A 60 -10.18 -29.70 2.68
C PHE A 60 -10.27 -30.73 3.81
N LYS A 61 -10.80 -30.33 4.97
CA LYS A 61 -11.01 -31.20 6.13
C LYS A 61 -12.08 -32.26 5.87
N GLU A 62 -13.21 -31.87 5.29
CA GLU A 62 -14.31 -32.78 4.94
C GLU A 62 -13.86 -33.89 3.98
N LYS A 63 -12.96 -33.58 3.03
CA LYS A 63 -12.40 -34.56 2.10
C LYS A 63 -11.24 -35.39 2.66
N ASN A 64 -10.86 -35.17 3.93
CA ASN A 64 -9.79 -35.86 4.65
C ASN A 64 -8.48 -35.92 3.84
N LEU A 65 -8.06 -34.77 3.31
CA LEU A 65 -6.94 -34.68 2.37
C LEU A 65 -5.56 -34.78 3.05
N ASP A 66 -5.52 -34.63 4.37
CA ASP A 66 -4.32 -34.73 5.21
C ASP A 66 -3.58 -36.06 5.05
N SER A 67 -4.31 -37.16 4.83
CA SER A 67 -3.74 -38.50 4.70
C SER A 67 -3.45 -38.92 3.25
N GLN A 68 -3.65 -38.03 2.27
CA GLN A 68 -3.55 -38.35 0.84
C GLN A 68 -2.36 -37.58 0.23
N LYS A 69 -1.68 -38.17 -0.77
CA LYS A 69 -0.63 -37.46 -1.54
C LYS A 69 -1.22 -36.60 -2.66
N SER A 70 -2.41 -36.97 -3.16
CA SER A 70 -3.09 -36.27 -4.23
C SER A 70 -4.60 -36.48 -4.16
N LYS A 71 -5.37 -35.53 -4.71
CA LYS A 71 -6.83 -35.57 -4.79
C LYS A 71 -7.30 -35.22 -6.19
N THR A 72 -8.27 -35.96 -6.70
CA THR A 72 -9.04 -35.55 -7.89
C THR A 72 -10.12 -34.57 -7.46
N VAL A 73 -9.95 -33.31 -7.83
CA VAL A 73 -10.92 -32.23 -7.65
C VAL A 73 -11.88 -32.23 -8.84
N ARG A 74 -13.18 -32.20 -8.56
CA ARG A 74 -14.24 -32.02 -9.55
C ARG A 74 -14.73 -30.58 -9.52
N PHE A 75 -14.92 -30.02 -10.69
CA PHE A 75 -15.42 -28.67 -10.91
C PHE A 75 -16.90 -28.75 -11.27
N ASP A 76 -17.64 -27.72 -10.88
CA ASP A 76 -19.03 -27.59 -11.30
C ASP A 76 -19.06 -27.04 -12.73
N GLU A 77 -20.01 -27.51 -13.53
CA GLU A 77 -20.21 -27.03 -14.90
C GLU A 77 -20.82 -25.62 -14.89
N GLU A 78 -21.52 -25.24 -13.81
CA GLU A 78 -22.05 -23.89 -13.61
C GLU A 78 -20.96 -22.87 -13.25
N ASN A 79 -19.85 -23.32 -12.66
CA ASN A 79 -18.72 -22.46 -12.28
C ASN A 79 -17.78 -22.21 -13.48
N LEU A 80 -18.31 -21.62 -14.53
CA LEU A 80 -17.62 -21.36 -15.80
C LEU A 80 -16.93 -19.99 -15.79
N ILE A 81 -15.78 -19.91 -16.48
CA ILE A 81 -15.13 -18.66 -16.89
C ILE A 81 -15.18 -18.62 -18.42
N ALA A 82 -16.13 -17.84 -18.93
CA ALA A 82 -16.32 -17.52 -20.33
C ALA A 82 -16.71 -16.03 -20.45
N GLU A 83 -16.67 -15.49 -21.67
CA GLU A 83 -16.93 -14.07 -21.95
C GLU A 83 -18.29 -13.59 -21.40
N GLU A 84 -19.31 -14.44 -21.44
CA GLU A 84 -20.69 -14.16 -21.01
C GLU A 84 -21.02 -14.63 -19.57
N SER A 85 -20.02 -15.08 -18.79
CA SER A 85 -20.26 -15.65 -17.45
C SER A 85 -20.11 -14.62 -16.32
N ASP A 86 -20.94 -14.76 -15.28
CA ASP A 86 -21.00 -13.87 -14.12
C ASP A 86 -19.97 -14.20 -13.02
N TYR A 87 -18.93 -14.98 -13.30
CA TYR A 87 -17.94 -15.43 -12.31
C TYR A 87 -17.31 -14.30 -11.49
N LYS A 88 -17.22 -13.09 -12.05
CA LYS A 88 -16.71 -11.90 -11.34
C LYS A 88 -17.60 -11.54 -10.15
N ILE A 89 -18.92 -11.70 -10.29
CA ILE A 89 -19.90 -11.47 -9.21
C ILE A 89 -19.70 -12.53 -8.12
N ASP A 90 -19.57 -13.80 -8.48
CA ASP A 90 -19.35 -14.87 -7.50
C ASP A 90 -18.03 -14.70 -6.74
N TRP A 91 -16.97 -14.29 -7.43
CA TRP A 91 -15.68 -14.04 -6.77
C TRP A 91 -15.73 -12.80 -5.90
N MET A 92 -16.44 -11.75 -6.30
CA MET A 92 -16.73 -10.62 -5.44
C MET A 92 -17.47 -11.05 -4.18
N ASN A 93 -18.50 -11.90 -4.31
CA ASN A 93 -19.23 -12.45 -3.17
C ASN A 93 -18.33 -13.28 -2.26
N ILE A 94 -17.43 -14.09 -2.81
CA ILE A 94 -16.46 -14.87 -2.03
C ILE A 94 -15.48 -13.95 -1.28
N ILE A 95 -14.94 -12.94 -1.96
CA ILE A 95 -14.03 -11.94 -1.37
C ILE A 95 -14.74 -11.19 -0.26
N GLU A 96 -15.98 -10.80 -0.51
CA GLU A 96 -16.86 -10.21 0.47
C GLU A 96 -17.04 -11.17 1.65
N ASP A 97 -17.59 -12.36 1.47
CA ASP A 97 -17.81 -13.36 2.53
C ASP A 97 -16.55 -13.64 3.36
N THR A 98 -15.38 -13.67 2.73
CA THR A 98 -14.11 -13.83 3.45
C THR A 98 -13.72 -12.56 4.23
N LYS A 99 -13.89 -11.35 3.68
CA LYS A 99 -13.74 -10.09 4.44
C LYS A 99 -14.77 -9.99 5.57
N LYS A 100 -16.00 -10.42 5.30
CA LYS A 100 -17.16 -10.40 6.20
C LYS A 100 -16.91 -11.28 7.44
N ARG A 101 -16.20 -12.40 7.27
CA ARG A 101 -15.74 -13.27 8.36
C ARG A 101 -14.52 -12.74 9.13
N ILE A 102 -13.75 -11.82 8.54
CA ILE A 102 -12.51 -11.32 9.13
C ILE A 102 -12.74 -10.03 9.94
N GLU A 103 -13.74 -9.23 9.61
CA GLU A 103 -14.15 -8.08 10.43
C GLU A 103 -15.68 -7.91 10.45
N ASN A 104 -16.31 -8.38 11.53
CA ASN A 104 -17.59 -7.88 12.09
C ASN A 104 -18.83 -7.80 11.17
N TYR A 105 -18.83 -8.35 9.95
CA TYR A 105 -19.96 -8.15 9.03
C TYR A 105 -21.15 -9.05 9.31
N GLU A 106 -20.92 -10.32 9.70
CA GLU A 106 -22.02 -11.20 10.14
C GLU A 106 -22.81 -10.53 11.29
N GLU A 107 -22.09 -9.85 12.19
CA GLU A 107 -22.67 -9.05 13.28
C GLU A 107 -23.40 -7.78 12.75
N TYR A 108 -23.01 -7.21 11.60
CA TYR A 108 -23.74 -6.11 10.94
C TYR A 108 -25.02 -6.56 10.24
N GLU A 109 -25.02 -7.72 9.58
CA GLU A 109 -26.24 -8.31 8.97
C GLU A 109 -27.26 -8.67 10.06
N ASP A 110 -26.81 -9.22 11.18
CA ASP A 110 -27.66 -9.51 12.34
C ASP A 110 -28.35 -8.25 12.92
N LEU A 111 -27.74 -7.06 12.75
CA LEU A 111 -28.38 -5.78 13.10
C LEU A 111 -29.39 -5.32 12.04
N LYS A 112 -29.15 -5.62 10.77
CA LYS A 112 -30.03 -5.19 9.66
C LYS A 112 -31.37 -5.91 9.68
N ASP A 113 -31.38 -7.18 10.09
CA ASP A 113 -32.59 -8.01 10.23
C ASP A 113 -33.52 -7.55 11.36
N ARG A 114 -33.07 -6.64 12.24
CA ARG A 114 -33.90 -6.07 13.31
C ARG A 114 -34.86 -5.04 12.72
N ALA A 115 -36.09 -5.03 13.24
CA ALA A 115 -37.07 -4.00 12.91
C ALA A 115 -36.48 -2.62 13.25
N ASN A 116 -36.53 -1.69 12.29
CA ASN A 116 -36.03 -0.33 12.48
C ASN A 116 -37.17 0.59 12.94
N PRO A 117 -37.22 1.00 14.23
CA PRO A 117 -38.29 1.85 14.75
C PRO A 117 -38.34 3.24 14.10
N ALA A 118 -37.26 3.69 13.46
CA ALA A 118 -37.19 5.01 12.83
C ALA A 118 -37.97 5.10 11.51
N ILE A 119 -38.37 3.98 10.90
CA ILE A 119 -39.07 3.98 9.60
C ILE A 119 -40.43 4.67 9.73
N GLY A 120 -40.63 5.74 8.95
CA GLY A 120 -41.89 6.50 8.91
C GLY A 120 -42.06 7.50 10.05
N GLU A 121 -41.09 7.63 10.95
CA GLU A 121 -41.10 8.64 12.00
C GLU A 121 -40.57 10.00 11.54
N THR A 122 -40.97 11.06 12.23
CA THR A 122 -40.42 12.42 12.04
C THR A 122 -39.91 12.93 13.38
N LYS A 123 -38.60 13.21 13.45
CA LYS A 123 -37.90 13.73 14.65
C LYS A 123 -36.89 14.80 14.23
N ASP A 124 -36.74 15.86 15.02
CA ASP A 124 -35.85 16.98 14.71
C ASP A 124 -34.38 16.54 14.52
N ARG A 125 -33.92 15.57 15.32
CA ARG A 125 -32.58 14.97 15.22
C ARG A 125 -32.23 14.43 13.84
N PHE A 126 -33.23 13.98 13.07
CA PHE A 126 -32.97 13.40 11.74
C PHE A 126 -32.38 14.42 10.78
N ARG A 127 -32.72 15.71 10.92
CA ARG A 127 -32.10 16.77 10.11
C ARG A 127 -30.59 16.82 10.29
N ASN A 128 -30.12 16.81 11.54
CA ASN A 128 -28.68 16.88 11.83
C ASN A 128 -27.96 15.58 11.43
N ILE A 129 -28.61 14.43 11.62
CA ILE A 129 -28.08 13.14 11.15
C ILE A 129 -27.96 13.15 9.61
N HIS A 130 -28.96 13.66 8.87
CA HIS A 130 -28.92 13.78 7.41
C HIS A 130 -27.75 14.67 6.95
N LEU A 131 -27.58 15.85 7.54
CA LEU A 131 -26.45 16.74 7.19
C LEU A 131 -25.09 16.07 7.42
N PHE A 132 -24.94 15.34 8.53
CA PHE A 132 -23.73 14.60 8.84
C PHE A 132 -23.45 13.47 7.83
N ILE A 133 -24.43 12.60 7.56
CA ILE A 133 -24.23 11.48 6.61
C ILE A 133 -24.06 11.96 5.17
N ASP A 134 -24.76 13.03 4.77
CA ASP A 134 -24.63 13.59 3.42
C ASP A 134 -23.21 14.15 3.22
N LYS A 135 -22.70 14.90 4.21
CA LYS A 135 -21.32 15.41 4.15
C LYS A 135 -20.29 14.29 4.20
N PHE A 136 -20.46 13.29 5.06
CA PHE A 136 -19.56 12.14 5.15
C PHE A 136 -19.51 11.34 3.84
N ASN A 137 -20.67 11.02 3.27
CA ASN A 137 -20.73 10.33 1.98
C ASN A 137 -20.19 11.19 0.84
N HIS A 138 -20.38 12.51 0.87
CA HIS A 138 -19.80 13.42 -0.11
C HIS A 138 -18.27 13.37 -0.07
N LEU A 139 -17.66 13.47 1.11
CA LEU A 139 -16.20 13.36 1.29
C LEU A 139 -15.66 12.03 0.74
N LEU A 140 -16.33 10.90 1.01
CA LEU A 140 -15.98 9.58 0.46
C LEU A 140 -16.18 9.44 -1.05
N ASN A 141 -16.94 10.33 -1.69
CA ASN A 141 -17.17 10.32 -3.14
C ASN A 141 -16.36 11.40 -3.88
N THR A 142 -15.60 12.21 -3.15
CA THR A 142 -14.82 13.33 -3.68
C THR A 142 -13.41 13.25 -3.09
N ASP A 143 -13.10 14.08 -2.09
CA ASP A 143 -11.81 14.22 -1.41
C ASP A 143 -11.14 12.88 -1.05
N PHE A 144 -11.92 11.87 -0.65
CA PHE A 144 -11.44 10.59 -0.12
C PHE A 144 -11.97 9.39 -0.89
N GLN A 145 -12.21 9.54 -2.21
CA GLN A 145 -12.71 8.46 -3.06
C GLN A 145 -11.87 7.18 -2.98
N VAL A 146 -10.53 7.31 -2.88
CA VAL A 146 -9.62 6.17 -2.73
C VAL A 146 -9.94 5.28 -1.53
N ILE A 147 -10.41 5.87 -0.41
CA ILE A 147 -10.80 5.11 0.79
C ILE A 147 -12.01 4.25 0.46
N LYS A 148 -13.03 4.83 -0.18
CA LYS A 148 -14.24 4.12 -0.57
C LYS A 148 -13.94 2.99 -1.54
N GLU A 149 -13.16 3.23 -2.60
CA GLU A 149 -12.86 2.24 -3.63
C GLU A 149 -12.01 1.07 -3.10
N LYS A 150 -11.06 1.37 -2.22
CA LYS A 150 -10.15 0.34 -1.72
C LYS A 150 -10.75 -0.46 -0.57
N GLN A 151 -11.33 0.23 0.42
CA GLN A 151 -11.86 -0.40 1.62
C GLN A 151 -13.31 -0.91 1.42
N TYR A 152 -14.12 -0.21 0.62
CA TYR A 152 -15.58 -0.41 0.52
C TYR A 152 -16.11 -0.49 -0.94
N PRO A 153 -15.56 -1.38 -1.79
CA PRO A 153 -15.78 -1.36 -3.25
C PRO A 153 -17.24 -1.58 -3.71
N SER A 154 -18.07 -2.22 -2.90
CA SER A 154 -19.50 -2.51 -3.20
C SER A 154 -20.48 -1.58 -2.49
N VAL A 155 -19.97 -0.71 -1.61
CA VAL A 155 -20.79 0.16 -0.77
C VAL A 155 -21.25 1.37 -1.59
N TRP A 156 -22.55 1.54 -1.71
CA TRP A 156 -23.13 2.73 -2.32
C TRP A 156 -23.00 3.93 -1.39
N LYS A 157 -23.46 3.79 -0.14
CA LYS A 157 -23.44 4.84 0.89
C LYS A 157 -23.30 4.24 2.27
N PHE A 158 -22.87 5.07 3.22
CA PHE A 158 -22.95 4.76 4.65
C PHE A 158 -24.22 5.35 5.25
N GLY A 159 -24.94 4.49 5.98
CA GLY A 159 -26.06 4.87 6.84
C GLY A 159 -25.62 5.12 8.28
N PHE A 160 -26.54 5.64 9.10
CA PHE A 160 -26.34 5.99 10.48
C PHE A 160 -27.13 5.07 11.42
N GLY A 161 -26.41 4.31 12.24
CA GLY A 161 -27.00 3.50 13.30
C GLY A 161 -26.96 4.25 14.63
N SER A 162 -28.11 4.69 15.13
CA SER A 162 -28.29 5.41 16.39
C SER A 162 -28.60 4.45 17.53
N ILE A 163 -27.75 4.39 18.56
CA ILE A 163 -28.02 3.67 19.81
C ILE A 163 -28.54 4.64 20.88
N ASP A 164 -27.87 5.78 20.99
CA ASP A 164 -28.25 6.88 21.88
C ASP A 164 -27.99 8.20 21.17
N TYR A 165 -28.96 9.10 21.23
CA TYR A 165 -28.90 10.39 20.59
C TYR A 165 -29.64 11.42 21.44
N GLY A 166 -28.87 12.22 22.16
CA GLY A 166 -29.34 13.36 22.96
C GLY A 166 -28.42 14.57 22.77
N GLU A 167 -28.68 15.65 23.50
CA GLU A 167 -27.84 16.86 23.46
C GLU A 167 -26.44 16.61 24.08
N GLU A 168 -26.36 15.76 25.10
CA GLU A 168 -25.12 15.46 25.84
C GLU A 168 -24.53 14.07 25.55
N SER A 169 -25.21 13.26 24.74
CA SER A 169 -24.79 11.89 24.43
C SER A 169 -24.99 11.54 22.97
N LEU A 170 -24.01 10.84 22.41
CA LEU A 170 -24.02 10.31 21.07
C LEU A 170 -23.33 8.95 21.06
N HIS A 171 -24.11 7.89 20.84
CA HIS A 171 -23.63 6.54 20.57
C HIS A 171 -24.12 6.13 19.19
N TYR A 172 -23.18 5.96 18.26
CA TYR A 172 -23.53 5.68 16.87
C TYR A 172 -22.53 4.76 16.18
N THR A 173 -22.99 4.14 15.11
CA THR A 173 -22.14 3.49 14.11
C THR A 173 -22.47 3.97 12.70
N LEU A 174 -21.50 3.87 11.81
CA LEU A 174 -21.71 4.03 10.37
C LEU A 174 -21.75 2.63 9.77
N TYR A 175 -22.84 2.27 9.12
CA TYR A 175 -22.98 0.96 8.48
C TYR A 175 -23.00 1.08 6.96
N PRO A 176 -22.36 0.16 6.24
CA PRO A 176 -22.37 0.16 4.78
C PRO A 176 -23.72 -0.30 4.22
N ILE A 177 -24.20 0.40 3.19
CA ILE A 177 -25.36 0.03 2.37
C ILE A 177 -24.84 -0.36 0.99
N GLN A 178 -25.11 -1.59 0.55
CA GLN A 178 -24.60 -2.10 -0.72
C GLN A 178 -25.30 -1.47 -1.93
N ASN A 179 -24.64 -1.44 -3.08
CA ASN A 179 -25.16 -0.86 -4.31
C ASN A 179 -26.38 -1.58 -4.91
N ASN A 180 -26.62 -2.83 -4.49
CA ASN A 180 -27.74 -3.66 -4.89
C ASN A 180 -28.79 -3.82 -3.77
N GLU A 181 -28.64 -3.08 -2.67
CA GLU A 181 -29.47 -3.18 -1.47
C GLU A 181 -30.32 -1.92 -1.28
N ASN A 182 -31.61 -2.11 -0.96
CA ASN A 182 -32.50 -1.02 -0.58
C ASN A 182 -32.70 -1.03 0.94
N ASP A 183 -31.79 -0.37 1.66
CA ASP A 183 -31.82 -0.26 3.12
C ASP A 183 -32.14 1.18 3.57
N ALA A 184 -32.65 1.33 4.80
CA ALA A 184 -32.81 2.61 5.47
C ALA A 184 -31.45 3.32 5.63
N GLN A 185 -31.45 4.65 5.60
CA GLN A 185 -30.24 5.45 5.88
C GLN A 185 -30.05 5.78 7.35
N ILE A 186 -31.12 5.74 8.15
CA ILE A 186 -31.08 5.98 9.58
C ILE A 186 -31.78 4.80 10.26
N ARG A 187 -31.06 4.13 11.18
CA ARG A 187 -31.57 3.02 11.99
C ARG A 187 -31.48 3.41 13.46
N ASP A 188 -32.57 3.28 14.21
CA ASP A 188 -32.50 3.23 15.67
C ASP A 188 -32.19 1.78 16.06
N LEU A 189 -31.06 1.55 16.72
CA LEU A 189 -30.54 0.22 17.06
C LEU A 189 -30.88 -0.12 18.50
N ASP A 190 -31.73 -1.13 18.69
CA ASP A 190 -32.00 -1.74 20.00
C ASP A 190 -30.96 -2.84 20.27
N SER A 191 -29.75 -2.42 20.66
CA SER A 191 -28.60 -3.30 20.90
C SER A 191 -27.76 -2.82 22.08
N ASP A 192 -27.06 -3.74 22.72
CA ASP A 192 -26.09 -3.38 23.76
C ASP A 192 -24.87 -2.65 23.16
N TRP A 193 -24.30 -1.71 23.91
CA TRP A 193 -23.12 -0.96 23.52
C TRP A 193 -21.93 -1.87 23.19
N GLU A 194 -21.73 -2.96 23.93
CA GLU A 194 -20.61 -3.89 23.68
C GLU A 194 -20.76 -4.67 22.37
N GLU A 195 -21.99 -4.92 21.91
CA GLU A 195 -22.25 -5.56 20.62
C GLU A 195 -21.81 -4.62 19.49
N ILE A 196 -22.25 -3.36 19.51
CA ILE A 196 -21.94 -2.44 18.40
C ILE A 196 -20.53 -1.85 18.53
N ARG A 197 -19.93 -1.82 19.72
CA ARG A 197 -18.52 -1.44 19.89
C ARG A 197 -17.60 -2.37 19.10
N LYS A 198 -17.90 -3.68 19.06
CA LYS A 198 -17.14 -4.64 18.25
C LYS A 198 -17.20 -4.27 16.77
N LEU A 199 -18.36 -3.81 16.30
CA LEU A 199 -18.60 -3.32 14.94
C LEU A 199 -17.89 -2.00 14.59
N GLY A 200 -17.15 -1.39 15.53
CA GLY A 200 -16.46 -0.13 15.31
C GLY A 200 -17.28 1.12 15.68
N ALA A 201 -18.37 0.97 16.43
CA ALA A 201 -19.16 2.11 16.91
C ALA A 201 -18.33 3.13 17.68
N SER A 202 -18.72 4.38 17.52
CA SER A 202 -18.15 5.54 18.21
C SER A 202 -19.08 5.98 19.34
N ARG A 203 -18.46 6.35 20.48
CA ARG A 203 -19.16 6.86 21.66
C ARG A 203 -18.60 8.20 22.10
N ARG A 204 -19.52 9.14 22.32
CA ARG A 204 -19.29 10.46 22.92
C ARG A 204 -20.33 10.68 24.01
N SER A 205 -19.87 11.01 25.22
CA SER A 205 -20.73 11.31 26.36
C SER A 205 -20.02 12.31 27.28
N GLY A 206 -20.79 13.19 27.95
CA GLY A 206 -20.26 14.14 28.93
C GLY A 206 -20.05 15.56 28.37
N VAL A 207 -19.09 16.31 28.94
CA VAL A 207 -18.91 17.77 28.72
C VAL A 207 -18.73 18.18 27.25
N ALA A 208 -18.28 17.27 26.38
CA ALA A 208 -18.13 17.52 24.95
C ALA A 208 -19.46 17.55 24.17
N GLY A 209 -20.55 17.02 24.75
CA GLY A 209 -21.88 16.96 24.17
C GLY A 209 -21.98 16.10 22.89
N ASN A 210 -23.08 16.26 22.17
CA ASN A 210 -23.30 15.66 20.86
C ASN A 210 -22.76 16.57 19.74
N PRO A 211 -21.65 16.22 19.08
CA PRO A 211 -21.06 17.05 18.04
C PRO A 211 -21.94 17.13 16.76
N ILE A 212 -22.80 16.13 16.51
CA ILE A 212 -23.73 16.14 15.37
C ILE A 212 -24.82 17.20 15.58
N GLU A 213 -25.28 17.40 16.81
CA GLU A 213 -26.25 18.47 17.13
C GLU A 213 -25.63 19.87 16.98
N ARG A 214 -24.34 20.01 17.29
CA ARG A 214 -23.65 21.30 17.27
C ARG A 214 -23.19 21.71 15.87
N ASP A 215 -22.52 20.81 15.16
CA ASP A 215 -21.94 21.07 13.84
C ASP A 215 -21.82 19.75 13.04
N PRO A 216 -22.91 19.28 12.44
CA PRO A 216 -22.97 17.97 11.81
C PRO A 216 -22.01 17.82 10.63
N GLU A 217 -21.84 18.87 9.82
CA GLU A 217 -20.96 18.83 8.65
C GLU A 217 -19.49 18.81 9.06
N ARG A 218 -19.07 19.61 10.05
CA ARG A 218 -17.68 19.54 10.54
C ARG A 218 -17.36 18.22 11.24
N PHE A 219 -18.33 17.63 11.93
CA PHE A 219 -18.11 16.33 12.57
C PHE A 219 -17.89 15.19 11.55
N ALA A 220 -18.37 15.33 10.30
CA ALA A 220 -18.05 14.39 9.23
C ALA A 220 -16.54 14.33 8.93
N TYR A 221 -15.81 15.46 9.06
CA TYR A 221 -14.35 15.49 8.93
C TYR A 221 -13.66 14.68 10.04
N ASN A 222 -14.18 14.73 11.27
CA ASN A 222 -13.66 13.91 12.36
C ASN A 222 -13.85 12.40 12.12
N ALA A 223 -14.96 12.02 11.47
CA ALA A 223 -15.24 10.63 11.14
C ALA A 223 -14.32 10.12 10.01
N ILE A 224 -14.16 10.90 8.93
CA ILE A 224 -13.32 10.47 7.80
C ILE A 224 -11.83 10.45 8.15
N ARG A 225 -11.36 11.33 9.05
CA ARG A 225 -9.96 11.38 9.47
C ARG A 225 -9.43 10.05 9.95
N LYS A 226 -10.20 9.33 10.78
CA LYS A 226 -9.78 8.02 11.29
C LYS A 226 -9.55 7.02 10.15
N GLU A 227 -10.40 7.04 9.13
CA GLU A 227 -10.27 6.17 7.97
C GLU A 227 -9.12 6.60 7.05
N ALA A 228 -8.91 7.91 6.89
CA ALA A 228 -7.78 8.47 6.13
C ALA A 228 -6.43 8.15 6.79
N GLU A 229 -6.30 8.36 8.09
CA GLU A 229 -5.10 8.01 8.87
C GLU A 229 -4.77 6.52 8.74
N LYS A 230 -5.77 5.64 8.82
CA LYS A 230 -5.59 4.20 8.61
C LYS A 230 -5.07 3.90 7.20
N GLN A 231 -5.69 4.49 6.17
CA GLN A 231 -5.32 4.28 4.77
C GLN A 231 -3.86 4.68 4.49
N ILE A 232 -3.42 5.83 5.01
CA ILE A 232 -2.05 6.35 4.84
C ILE A 232 -1.05 5.50 5.62
N LYS A 233 -1.36 5.18 6.88
CA LYS A 233 -0.52 4.35 7.75
C LYS A 233 -0.28 2.96 7.18
N ASP A 234 -1.33 2.35 6.64
CA ASP A 234 -1.28 1.05 5.99
C ASP A 234 -0.69 1.14 4.56
N ARG A 235 -0.32 2.35 4.12
CA ARG A 235 0.25 2.67 2.80
C ARG A 235 -0.57 2.06 1.67
N ASN A 236 -1.89 1.99 1.87
CA ASN A 236 -2.83 1.37 0.95
C ASN A 236 -3.18 2.31 -0.22
N LEU A 237 -2.18 2.97 -0.80
CA LEU A 237 -2.35 3.95 -1.86
C LEU A 237 -2.21 3.30 -3.24
N SER A 238 -2.72 3.96 -4.26
CA SER A 238 -2.39 3.69 -5.66
C SER A 238 -1.00 4.23 -5.94
N TYR A 239 -0.14 3.40 -6.52
CA TYR A 239 1.23 3.76 -6.93
C TYR A 239 1.37 3.79 -8.45
N SER A 240 0.27 3.77 -9.20
CA SER A 240 0.29 3.84 -10.65
C SER A 240 1.16 5.01 -11.12
N ASN A 241 2.00 4.74 -12.12
CA ASN A 241 2.97 5.70 -12.67
C ASN A 241 4.05 6.20 -11.69
N SER A 242 4.17 5.62 -10.48
CA SER A 242 5.21 5.98 -9.49
C SER A 242 6.48 5.17 -9.68
N THR A 243 7.07 5.25 -10.87
CA THR A 243 8.17 4.36 -11.30
C THR A 243 9.43 4.55 -10.45
N PHE A 244 9.74 5.76 -9.98
CA PHE A 244 10.91 5.98 -9.13
C PHE A 244 10.69 5.42 -7.73
N LEU A 245 9.49 5.56 -7.16
CA LEU A 245 9.15 4.92 -5.88
C LEU A 245 9.27 3.39 -5.98
N ALA A 246 8.76 2.83 -7.08
CA ALA A 246 8.89 1.41 -7.34
C ALA A 246 10.36 0.98 -7.48
N LYS A 247 11.19 1.81 -8.12
CA LYS A 247 12.63 1.58 -8.23
C LYS A 247 13.33 1.59 -6.87
N GLU A 248 13.07 2.60 -6.03
CA GLU A 248 13.58 2.67 -4.66
C GLU A 248 13.17 1.47 -3.80
N TYR A 249 11.95 0.96 -4.00
CA TYR A 249 11.43 -0.13 -3.19
C TYR A 249 11.91 -1.51 -3.66
N VAL A 250 11.86 -1.76 -4.97
CA VAL A 250 12.09 -3.09 -5.56
C VAL A 250 13.58 -3.37 -5.74
N TYR A 251 14.40 -2.38 -6.11
CA TYR A 251 15.83 -2.63 -6.37
C TYR A 251 16.56 -3.18 -5.13
N PRO A 252 16.46 -2.57 -3.93
CA PRO A 252 17.12 -3.09 -2.75
C PRO A 252 16.65 -4.50 -2.37
N PHE A 253 15.36 -4.79 -2.56
CA PHE A 253 14.81 -6.14 -2.36
C PHE A 253 15.44 -7.14 -3.34
N ALA A 254 15.37 -6.84 -4.64
CA ALA A 254 15.91 -7.70 -5.69
C ALA A 254 17.41 -7.94 -5.51
N HIS A 255 18.16 -6.92 -5.11
CA HIS A 255 19.59 -7.02 -4.87
C HIS A 255 19.93 -7.84 -3.61
N LYS A 256 19.28 -7.54 -2.48
CA LYS A 256 19.48 -8.24 -1.19
C LYS A 256 19.14 -9.73 -1.31
N TYR A 257 18.02 -10.05 -1.98
CA TYR A 257 17.48 -11.41 -2.10
C TYR A 257 17.73 -12.07 -3.46
N ALA A 258 18.63 -11.54 -4.30
CA ALA A 258 18.91 -12.08 -5.63
C ALA A 258 19.06 -13.62 -5.66
N PRO A 259 19.84 -14.26 -4.76
CA PRO A 259 19.97 -15.72 -4.76
C PRO A 259 18.66 -16.47 -4.52
N LEU A 260 17.76 -15.95 -3.67
CA LEU A 260 16.46 -16.55 -3.39
C LEU A 260 15.44 -16.32 -4.52
N LEU A 261 15.68 -15.34 -5.38
CA LEU A 261 14.88 -15.04 -6.55
C LEU A 261 15.34 -15.81 -7.80
N GLY A 262 16.40 -16.62 -7.69
CA GLY A 262 17.02 -17.26 -8.86
C GLY A 262 17.80 -16.28 -9.74
N LEU A 263 18.25 -15.16 -9.16
CA LEU A 263 18.98 -14.10 -9.84
C LEU A 263 20.45 -14.07 -9.40
N ASN A 264 21.32 -13.69 -10.32
CA ASN A 264 22.69 -13.34 -9.97
C ASN A 264 22.73 -11.90 -9.44
N ARG A 265 23.59 -11.64 -8.44
CA ARG A 265 23.83 -10.26 -7.97
C ARG A 265 24.40 -9.44 -9.11
N SER A 266 23.76 -8.31 -9.40
CA SER A 266 24.06 -7.43 -10.53
C SER A 266 23.75 -5.98 -10.14
N SER A 267 24.37 -5.04 -10.84
CA SER A 267 24.00 -3.62 -10.79
C SER A 267 22.71 -3.33 -11.55
N GLU A 268 22.31 -4.26 -12.43
CA GLU A 268 21.17 -4.15 -13.33
C GLU A 268 20.36 -5.46 -13.35
N TYR A 269 19.04 -5.36 -13.31
CA TYR A 269 18.11 -6.47 -13.38
C TYR A 269 17.05 -6.24 -14.45
N GLN A 270 16.67 -7.28 -15.21
CA GLN A 270 15.50 -7.20 -16.07
C GLN A 270 14.23 -7.25 -15.23
N VAL A 271 13.27 -6.35 -15.49
CA VAL A 271 12.03 -6.24 -14.70
C VAL A 271 11.24 -7.55 -14.72
N ASN A 272 11.14 -8.20 -15.88
CA ASN A 272 10.46 -9.50 -16.00
C ASN A 272 11.16 -10.60 -15.20
N ASN A 273 12.50 -10.57 -15.10
CA ASN A 273 13.23 -11.55 -14.30
C ASN A 273 12.98 -11.35 -12.80
N ILE A 274 12.82 -10.10 -12.33
CA ILE A 274 12.42 -9.82 -10.94
C ILE A 274 11.00 -10.34 -10.69
N ARG A 275 10.06 -10.04 -11.60
CA ARG A 275 8.68 -10.50 -11.53
C ARG A 275 8.62 -12.03 -11.43
N ASP A 276 9.27 -12.73 -12.34
CA ASP A 276 9.26 -14.20 -12.36
C ASP A 276 10.06 -14.78 -11.18
N GLY A 277 11.16 -14.12 -10.80
CA GLY A 277 11.93 -14.47 -9.60
C GLY A 277 11.08 -14.41 -8.33
N TYR A 278 10.25 -13.37 -8.19
CA TYR A 278 9.39 -13.16 -7.03
C TYR A 278 8.14 -14.05 -7.04
N TYR A 279 7.37 -14.04 -8.13
CA TYR A 279 6.08 -14.72 -8.21
C TYR A 279 6.20 -16.22 -8.52
N ARG A 280 7.33 -16.68 -9.10
CA ARG A 280 7.53 -18.09 -9.44
C ARG A 280 8.69 -18.71 -8.67
N HIS A 281 9.92 -18.25 -8.90
CA HIS A 281 11.10 -18.93 -8.35
C HIS A 281 11.08 -18.97 -6.83
N LEU A 282 10.94 -17.82 -6.18
CA LEU A 282 10.87 -17.71 -4.72
C LEU A 282 9.72 -18.53 -4.15
N GLN A 283 8.56 -18.54 -4.80
CA GLN A 283 7.40 -19.26 -4.31
C GLN A 283 7.56 -20.78 -4.42
N PHE A 284 8.18 -21.28 -5.48
CA PHE A 284 8.58 -22.69 -5.56
C PHE A 284 9.63 -23.04 -4.51
N TRP A 285 10.63 -22.18 -4.35
CA TRP A 285 11.68 -22.34 -3.36
C TRP A 285 11.10 -22.45 -1.95
N LEU A 286 10.20 -21.54 -1.58
CA LEU A 286 9.49 -21.54 -0.29
C LEU A 286 8.64 -22.81 -0.13
N THR A 287 7.90 -23.21 -1.16
CA THR A 287 7.06 -24.43 -1.13
C THR A 287 7.85 -25.67 -0.74
N GLU A 288 9.06 -25.82 -1.27
CA GLU A 288 9.94 -26.95 -0.98
C GLU A 288 10.53 -26.83 0.44
N GLU A 289 11.00 -25.64 0.83
CA GLU A 289 11.59 -25.37 2.15
C GLU A 289 10.60 -25.63 3.31
N ILE A 290 9.34 -25.19 3.16
CA ILE A 290 8.33 -25.37 4.21
C ILE A 290 7.52 -26.66 4.05
N SER A 291 7.86 -27.52 3.09
CA SER A 291 7.04 -28.69 2.72
C SER A 291 6.79 -29.67 3.87
N ASP A 292 7.74 -29.79 4.81
CA ASP A 292 7.58 -30.63 6.01
C ASP A 292 6.67 -29.96 7.05
N ILE A 293 6.77 -28.64 7.21
CA ILE A 293 5.91 -27.83 8.10
C ILE A 293 4.46 -27.89 7.61
N LEU A 294 4.23 -27.79 6.30
CA LEU A 294 2.89 -27.86 5.70
C LEU A 294 2.18 -29.20 5.91
N ARG A 295 2.89 -30.26 6.31
CA ARG A 295 2.30 -31.58 6.61
C ARG A 295 1.87 -31.71 8.08
N GLU A 296 2.26 -30.79 8.95
CA GLU A 296 1.90 -30.80 10.36
C GLU A 296 0.54 -30.13 10.59
N HIS A 297 -0.36 -30.83 11.28
CA HIS A 297 -1.80 -30.57 11.30
C HIS A 297 -2.23 -29.42 12.24
N SER A 298 -1.27 -28.70 12.83
CA SER A 298 -1.50 -27.83 14.00
C SER A 298 -1.09 -26.38 13.77
N ILE A 299 -0.59 -26.05 12.59
CA ILE A 299 0.04 -24.76 12.33
C ILE A 299 -0.97 -23.87 11.60
N GLY A 300 -1.17 -22.66 12.12
CA GLY A 300 -1.97 -21.62 11.48
C GLY A 300 -1.23 -21.01 10.28
N GLU A 301 -1.40 -19.72 10.07
CA GLU A 301 -0.71 -18.98 9.01
C GLU A 301 0.83 -19.10 9.16
N VAL A 302 1.53 -19.48 8.09
CA VAL A 302 3.00 -19.63 8.07
C VAL A 302 3.60 -18.42 7.36
N GLY A 303 4.21 -17.53 8.13
CA GLY A 303 5.01 -16.43 7.62
C GLY A 303 6.50 -16.78 7.55
N VAL A 304 7.16 -16.53 6.42
CA VAL A 304 8.58 -16.86 6.23
C VAL A 304 9.45 -15.62 6.32
N HIS A 305 10.39 -15.61 7.26
CA HIS A 305 11.38 -14.53 7.41
C HIS A 305 12.57 -14.73 6.46
N LEU A 306 12.67 -13.91 5.40
CA LEU A 306 13.67 -14.11 4.34
C LEU A 306 15.12 -13.85 4.80
N GLU A 307 15.33 -12.96 5.77
CA GLU A 307 16.68 -12.63 6.27
C GLU A 307 17.39 -13.83 6.89
N GLY A 308 16.62 -14.71 7.52
CA GLY A 308 17.14 -15.95 8.10
C GLY A 308 17.77 -16.90 7.08
N TYR A 309 17.64 -16.62 5.77
CA TYR A 309 18.21 -17.39 4.67
C TYR A 309 19.43 -16.72 4.02
N LEU A 310 19.73 -15.46 4.36
CA LEU A 310 20.91 -14.75 3.83
C LEU A 310 22.18 -15.06 4.63
N ASP A 311 22.06 -15.28 5.94
CA ASP A 311 23.19 -15.41 6.87
C ASP A 311 23.49 -16.86 7.30
N ARG A 312 22.82 -17.85 6.72
CA ARG A 312 23.05 -19.26 7.08
C ARG A 312 24.36 -19.76 6.49
N LYS A 313 25.13 -20.52 7.28
CA LYS A 313 26.15 -21.43 6.74
C LYS A 313 25.49 -22.31 5.69
N GLU A 314 26.17 -22.53 4.56
CA GLU A 314 25.71 -23.40 3.46
C GLU A 314 25.12 -24.70 4.02
N ASP A 315 23.79 -24.77 4.08
CA ASP A 315 23.08 -26.01 4.36
C ASP A 315 22.98 -26.73 3.00
N PRO A 316 23.51 -27.95 2.86
CA PRO A 316 23.51 -28.69 1.59
C PRO A 316 22.12 -28.83 0.96
N ARG A 317 21.05 -28.73 1.76
CA ARG A 317 19.67 -28.75 1.26
C ARG A 317 19.32 -27.54 0.40
N PHE A 318 19.97 -26.39 0.61
CA PHE A 318 19.70 -25.18 -0.19
C PHE A 318 19.98 -25.37 -1.66
N ALA A 319 21.11 -26.02 -2.00
CA ALA A 319 21.46 -26.30 -3.39
C ALA A 319 20.39 -27.18 -4.04
N THR A 320 19.95 -28.23 -3.34
CA THR A 320 18.89 -29.13 -3.81
C THR A 320 17.54 -28.42 -3.97
N ILE A 321 17.16 -27.56 -3.02
CA ILE A 321 15.92 -26.77 -3.09
C ILE A 321 15.99 -25.77 -4.25
N HIS A 322 17.14 -25.11 -4.44
CA HIS A 322 17.36 -24.16 -5.52
C HIS A 322 17.26 -24.83 -6.89
N GLU A 323 17.92 -25.97 -7.10
CA GLU A 323 17.80 -26.76 -8.33
C GLU A 323 16.35 -27.21 -8.58
N SER A 324 15.63 -27.63 -7.54
CA SER A 324 14.21 -28.00 -7.63
C SER A 324 13.35 -26.81 -8.04
N ALA A 325 13.56 -25.64 -7.41
CA ALA A 325 12.82 -24.42 -7.70
C ALA A 325 13.09 -23.88 -9.11
N GLU A 326 14.35 -23.90 -9.56
CA GLU A 326 14.75 -23.50 -10.90
C GLU A 326 14.08 -24.40 -11.95
N LYS A 327 14.16 -25.72 -11.76
CA LYS A 327 13.48 -26.69 -12.63
C LYS A 327 11.97 -26.46 -12.68
N GLN A 328 11.33 -26.25 -11.54
CA GLN A 328 9.89 -25.98 -11.48
C GLN A 328 9.54 -24.63 -12.13
N THR A 329 10.38 -23.61 -11.98
CA THR A 329 10.16 -22.31 -12.63
C THR A 329 10.14 -22.43 -14.15
N GLN A 330 11.00 -23.27 -14.72
CA GLN A 330 11.10 -23.49 -16.17
C GLN A 330 10.05 -24.49 -16.70
N GLU A 331 9.81 -25.59 -16.00
CA GLU A 331 9.03 -26.73 -16.51
C GLU A 331 7.57 -26.76 -16.03
N ALA A 332 7.26 -26.15 -14.88
CA ALA A 332 5.92 -26.25 -14.33
C ALA A 332 4.94 -25.47 -15.20
N SER A 333 3.93 -26.18 -15.70
CA SER A 333 2.78 -25.60 -16.40
C SER A 333 1.83 -24.83 -15.47
N THR A 334 2.23 -24.61 -14.21
CA THR A 334 1.33 -24.13 -13.17
C THR A 334 2.05 -23.31 -12.12
N ASP A 335 1.43 -22.24 -11.66
CA ASP A 335 2.02 -21.38 -10.65
C ASP A 335 2.04 -22.03 -9.24
N PRO A 336 3.08 -21.73 -8.45
CA PRO A 336 3.20 -22.16 -7.06
C PRO A 336 2.15 -21.46 -6.17
N PRO A 337 1.81 -22.07 -5.02
CA PRO A 337 1.12 -21.33 -3.96
C PRO A 337 1.97 -20.14 -3.50
N LYS A 338 1.32 -19.03 -3.17
CA LYS A 338 1.99 -17.78 -2.79
C LYS A 338 2.21 -17.68 -1.28
N HIS A 339 3.41 -17.92 -0.81
CA HIS A 339 3.69 -17.88 0.63
C HIS A 339 3.73 -16.45 1.16
N ARG A 340 3.32 -16.28 2.42
CA ARG A 340 3.48 -15.02 3.13
C ARG A 340 4.93 -14.86 3.55
N ILE A 341 5.53 -13.73 3.18
CA ILE A 341 6.90 -13.40 3.51
C ILE A 341 6.95 -12.22 4.46
N HIS A 342 7.93 -12.25 5.36
CA HIS A 342 8.24 -11.15 6.26
C HIS A 342 9.69 -10.72 6.02
N GLY A 343 9.87 -9.45 5.65
CA GLY A 343 11.17 -8.78 5.66
C GLY A 343 11.12 -7.66 6.69
N SER A 344 12.20 -7.47 7.45
CA SER A 344 12.35 -6.34 8.37
C SER A 344 12.12 -4.98 7.68
N ASP A 345 12.58 -4.87 6.43
CA ASP A 345 12.59 -3.63 5.66
C ASP A 345 11.53 -3.55 4.55
N PHE A 346 10.73 -4.63 4.35
CA PHE A 346 9.81 -4.75 3.22
C PHE A 346 8.46 -5.32 3.66
N ASP A 347 7.42 -4.52 3.49
CA ASP A 347 6.05 -4.98 3.45
C ASP A 347 5.76 -5.70 2.12
N GLN A 348 5.16 -6.89 2.21
CA GLN A 348 4.87 -7.77 1.08
C GLN A 348 3.86 -7.14 0.10
N GLU A 349 2.81 -6.50 0.60
CA GLU A 349 1.77 -5.93 -0.26
C GLU A 349 2.27 -4.71 -1.01
N ILE A 350 3.09 -3.88 -0.35
CA ILE A 350 3.77 -2.76 -1.02
C ILE A 350 4.75 -3.29 -2.07
N LEU A 351 5.57 -4.31 -1.74
CA LEU A 351 6.51 -4.89 -2.69
C LEU A 351 5.81 -5.36 -3.96
N GLU A 352 4.70 -6.07 -3.81
CA GLU A 352 3.91 -6.61 -4.92
C GLU A 352 3.35 -5.50 -5.79
N ARG A 353 2.72 -4.48 -5.18
CA ARG A 353 2.24 -3.30 -5.91
C ARG A 353 3.37 -2.60 -6.66
N MET A 354 4.56 -2.51 -6.08
CA MET A 354 5.70 -1.87 -6.74
C MET A 354 6.29 -2.71 -7.87
N ILE A 355 6.31 -4.04 -7.75
CA ILE A 355 6.67 -4.93 -8.86
C ILE A 355 5.68 -4.73 -10.02
N ASP A 356 4.38 -4.68 -9.72
CA ASP A 356 3.34 -4.50 -10.73
C ASP A 356 3.48 -3.13 -11.43
N VAL A 357 3.77 -2.06 -10.69
CA VAL A 357 4.08 -0.73 -11.26
C VAL A 357 5.26 -0.80 -12.23
N LEU A 358 6.33 -1.51 -11.90
CA LEU A 358 7.48 -1.65 -12.82
C LEU A 358 7.10 -2.42 -14.09
N VAL A 359 6.30 -3.49 -13.97
CA VAL A 359 5.86 -4.33 -15.08
C VAL A 359 4.92 -3.58 -16.03
N GLU A 360 4.06 -2.72 -15.48
CA GLU A 360 3.13 -1.88 -16.25
C GLU A 360 3.82 -0.66 -16.89
N SER A 361 4.99 -0.27 -16.38
CA SER A 361 5.78 0.84 -16.91
C SER A 361 6.55 0.46 -18.19
N PRO A 362 7.00 1.45 -18.99
CA PRO A 362 7.89 1.18 -20.14
C PRO A 362 9.31 0.73 -19.74
N MET A 363 9.63 0.66 -18.44
CA MET A 363 10.95 0.27 -17.94
C MET A 363 11.19 -1.24 -18.13
N THR A 364 12.15 -1.60 -18.98
CA THR A 364 12.58 -3.02 -19.15
C THR A 364 13.64 -3.44 -18.13
N THR A 365 14.39 -2.47 -17.65
CA THR A 365 15.60 -2.66 -16.86
C THR A 365 15.52 -1.85 -15.57
N LEU A 366 15.81 -2.50 -14.44
CA LEU A 366 15.92 -1.89 -13.12
C LEU A 366 17.40 -1.71 -12.72
N THR A 367 17.79 -0.47 -12.45
CA THR A 367 19.13 -0.11 -11.95
C THR A 367 19.06 0.44 -10.53
N LYS A 368 20.21 0.62 -9.87
CA LYS A 368 20.25 1.25 -8.55
C LYS A 368 19.69 2.69 -8.62
N PRO A 369 18.87 3.14 -7.64
CA PRO A 369 18.35 4.51 -7.61
C PRO A 369 19.40 5.56 -7.22
N TYR A 370 20.45 5.15 -6.50
CA TYR A 370 21.48 6.02 -5.94
C TYR A 370 22.88 5.48 -6.21
N VAL A 371 23.84 6.38 -6.34
CA VAL A 371 25.27 6.09 -6.51
C VAL A 371 25.83 5.55 -5.19
N GLU A 372 26.68 4.52 -5.30
CA GLU A 372 27.35 3.91 -4.14
C GLU A 372 28.55 4.73 -3.67
N LYS A 373 29.10 4.31 -2.52
CA LYS A 373 30.40 4.78 -2.04
C LYS A 373 31.46 4.42 -3.08
N ASP A 374 32.12 5.43 -3.62
CA ASP A 374 33.10 5.30 -4.70
C ASP A 374 34.54 5.60 -4.26
N ARG A 375 34.76 5.88 -2.97
CA ARG A 375 36.09 6.02 -2.36
C ARG A 375 36.34 4.91 -1.36
N ALA A 376 37.53 4.30 -1.43
CA ALA A 376 37.91 3.24 -0.51
C ALA A 376 38.35 3.83 0.84
N ARG A 377 38.06 3.14 1.95
CA ARG A 377 38.46 3.59 3.29
C ARG A 377 39.97 3.86 3.41
N ASP A 378 40.77 3.05 2.72
CA ASP A 378 42.23 3.17 2.72
C ASP A 378 42.73 4.40 1.95
N GLU A 379 41.94 4.95 1.02
CA GLU A 379 42.25 6.15 0.24
C GLU A 379 42.02 7.44 1.03
N VAL A 380 41.07 7.42 1.97
CA VAL A 380 40.62 8.61 2.70
C VAL A 380 41.33 8.78 4.05
N GLY A 381 41.96 7.70 4.56
CA GLY A 381 42.75 7.73 5.79
C GLY A 381 41.87 7.74 7.05
N SER A 382 41.33 8.90 7.41
CA SER A 382 40.30 9.02 8.48
C SER A 382 38.93 9.14 7.84
N VAL A 383 37.95 8.42 8.38
CA VAL A 383 36.54 8.54 8.01
C VAL A 383 35.85 9.19 9.19
N ASP A 384 35.67 10.50 9.10
CA ASP A 384 35.03 11.32 10.12
C ASP A 384 33.51 11.40 9.84
N THR A 385 33.12 11.32 8.57
CA THR A 385 31.72 11.27 8.10
C THR A 385 31.51 10.15 7.09
N ILE A 386 30.27 9.71 6.85
CA ILE A 386 30.00 8.73 5.78
C ILE A 386 30.32 9.30 4.39
N TRP A 387 30.29 10.64 4.26
CA TRP A 387 30.54 11.40 3.03
C TRP A 387 31.99 11.36 2.58
N ASP A 388 32.91 11.02 3.48
CA ASP A 388 34.31 10.80 3.15
C ASP A 388 34.47 9.65 2.14
N LEU A 389 33.53 8.69 2.15
CA LEU A 389 33.49 7.54 1.24
C LEU A 389 32.80 7.85 -0.11
N TYR A 390 32.33 9.07 -0.31
CA TYR A 390 31.71 9.53 -1.56
C TYR A 390 32.56 10.64 -2.19
N SER A 391 32.70 10.61 -3.52
CA SER A 391 33.16 11.75 -4.30
C SER A 391 32.15 12.89 -4.27
N ASP A 392 32.62 14.11 -4.55
CA ASP A 392 31.74 15.28 -4.63
C ASP A 392 30.68 15.08 -5.71
N ASP A 393 31.06 14.47 -6.85
CA ASP A 393 30.13 14.13 -7.92
C ASP A 393 29.07 13.12 -7.46
N ALA A 394 29.45 12.07 -6.71
CA ALA A 394 28.49 11.11 -6.18
C ALA A 394 27.50 11.72 -5.18
N ILE A 395 27.95 12.69 -4.35
CA ILE A 395 27.07 13.44 -3.44
C ILE A 395 26.05 14.25 -4.25
N ILE A 396 26.52 14.98 -5.27
CA ILE A 396 25.66 15.79 -6.14
C ILE A 396 24.67 14.90 -6.91
N GLU A 397 25.10 13.78 -7.49
CA GLU A 397 24.22 12.86 -8.24
C GLU A 397 23.16 12.22 -7.33
N ASN A 398 23.48 11.91 -6.08
CA ASN A 398 22.49 11.42 -5.11
C ASN A 398 21.48 12.51 -4.73
N ALA A 399 21.93 13.75 -4.53
CA ALA A 399 21.04 14.87 -4.29
C ALA A 399 20.13 15.13 -5.51
N LYS A 400 20.68 15.07 -6.73
CA LYS A 400 19.94 15.16 -8.00
C LYS A 400 18.84 14.11 -8.07
N SER A 401 19.19 12.86 -7.80
CA SER A 401 18.24 11.74 -7.80
C SER A 401 17.09 11.99 -6.81
N TYR A 402 17.38 12.48 -5.60
CA TYR A 402 16.33 12.77 -4.62
C TYR A 402 15.45 13.96 -5.01
N TYR A 403 16.03 15.15 -5.20
CA TYR A 403 15.26 16.40 -5.37
C TYR A 403 14.55 16.52 -6.71
N THR A 404 14.99 15.78 -7.72
CA THR A 404 14.26 15.70 -9.00
C THR A 404 13.01 14.81 -8.86
N ASN A 405 13.12 13.70 -8.12
CA ASN A 405 12.03 12.72 -8.06
C ASN A 405 11.03 13.01 -6.93
N TYR A 406 11.44 13.60 -5.81
CA TYR A 406 10.56 13.84 -4.67
C TYR A 406 9.31 14.68 -5.02
N PRO A 407 9.42 15.87 -5.64
CA PRO A 407 8.25 16.68 -5.96
C PRO A 407 7.33 15.97 -6.96
N TYR A 408 7.92 15.30 -7.97
CA TYR A 408 7.18 14.57 -8.98
C TYR A 408 6.38 13.40 -8.38
N GLU A 409 7.03 12.58 -7.56
CA GLU A 409 6.40 11.41 -6.95
C GLU A 409 5.37 11.81 -5.88
N TYR A 410 5.59 12.90 -5.14
CA TYR A 410 4.58 13.46 -4.24
C TYR A 410 3.34 13.90 -5.02
N GLN A 411 3.51 14.71 -6.08
CA GLN A 411 2.40 15.20 -6.89
C GLN A 411 1.65 14.06 -7.59
N ASN A 412 2.37 13.05 -8.08
CA ASN A 412 1.77 11.87 -8.68
C ASN A 412 0.94 11.08 -7.64
N LEU A 413 1.50 10.83 -6.46
CA LEU A 413 0.80 10.13 -5.39
C LEU A 413 -0.45 10.90 -4.95
N LEU A 414 -0.36 12.23 -4.87
CA LEU A 414 -1.50 13.10 -4.58
C LEU A 414 -2.60 12.97 -5.65
N ARG A 415 -2.28 13.17 -6.92
CA ARG A 415 -3.23 13.08 -8.04
C ARG A 415 -3.91 11.72 -8.15
N GLN A 416 -3.17 10.63 -7.90
CA GLN A 416 -3.72 9.27 -8.04
C GLN A 416 -4.66 8.87 -6.90
N ASN A 417 -4.59 9.55 -5.76
CA ASN A 417 -5.29 9.13 -4.54
C ASN A 417 -6.26 10.17 -3.99
N PHE A 418 -5.99 11.46 -4.21
CA PHE A 418 -6.74 12.59 -3.69
C PHE A 418 -6.76 13.74 -4.72
N ASP A 419 -7.17 13.43 -5.96
CA ASP A 419 -7.19 14.35 -7.10
C ASP A 419 -7.87 15.70 -6.81
N SER A 420 -9.00 15.67 -6.13
CA SER A 420 -9.81 16.82 -5.72
C SER A 420 -9.11 17.70 -4.68
N LEU A 421 -8.05 17.20 -4.02
CA LEU A 421 -7.24 17.94 -3.05
C LEU A 421 -5.96 18.51 -3.66
N GLU A 422 -5.71 18.34 -4.98
CA GLU A 422 -4.49 18.82 -5.63
C GLU A 422 -4.26 20.32 -5.43
N SER A 423 -5.31 21.13 -5.55
CA SER A 423 -5.25 22.58 -5.33
C SER A 423 -5.07 23.00 -3.88
N GLU A 424 -5.35 22.10 -2.93
CA GLU A 424 -5.24 22.39 -1.50
C GLU A 424 -3.84 22.13 -0.96
N PHE A 425 -3.11 21.17 -1.54
CA PHE A 425 -1.75 20.79 -1.09
C PHE A 425 -0.65 21.29 -2.01
N SER A 426 -0.99 22.20 -2.93
CA SER A 426 -0.19 22.48 -4.11
C SER A 426 1.27 22.81 -3.77
N TYR A 427 2.18 21.97 -4.26
CA TYR A 427 3.36 22.51 -4.93
C TYR A 427 2.84 23.11 -6.24
N PRO A 428 2.91 24.44 -6.42
CA PRO A 428 2.68 25.06 -7.72
C PRO A 428 3.36 24.24 -8.81
N THR A 429 2.54 23.75 -9.73
CA THR A 429 2.91 22.74 -10.75
C THR A 429 3.89 23.25 -11.80
N THR A 430 4.29 24.52 -11.68
CA THR A 430 5.11 25.30 -12.61
C THR A 430 6.05 26.18 -11.79
N GLU A 431 7.17 25.63 -11.33
CA GLU A 431 8.19 26.40 -10.61
C GLU A 431 9.59 25.93 -10.97
N PHE A 432 10.56 26.73 -10.57
CA PHE A 432 11.96 26.42 -10.71
C PHE A 432 12.54 26.13 -9.32
N LEU A 433 12.92 24.88 -9.07
CA LEU A 433 13.65 24.48 -7.86
C LEU A 433 15.16 24.57 -8.10
N LEU A 434 15.82 25.53 -7.46
CA LEU A 434 17.27 25.62 -7.41
C LEU A 434 17.79 25.00 -6.11
N VAL A 435 18.64 23.99 -6.23
CA VAL A 435 19.27 23.29 -5.12
C VAL A 435 20.76 23.60 -5.10
N ILE A 436 21.23 24.22 -4.02
CA ILE A 436 22.63 24.58 -3.82
C ILE A 436 23.21 23.72 -2.70
N ILE A 437 24.34 23.08 -2.97
CA ILE A 437 24.96 22.09 -2.09
C ILE A 437 26.33 22.58 -1.64
N ASP A 438 26.50 22.68 -0.32
CA ASP A 438 27.76 23.01 0.31
C ASP A 438 28.50 21.72 0.71
N ILE A 439 29.39 21.28 -0.18
CA ILE A 439 30.18 20.06 0.00
C ILE A 439 31.14 20.20 1.19
N GLU A 440 31.71 21.39 1.42
CA GLU A 440 32.65 21.61 2.51
C GLU A 440 31.93 21.43 3.85
N ASN A 441 30.74 21.99 4.01
CA ASN A 441 29.92 21.81 5.21
C ASN A 441 29.39 20.38 5.35
N ILE A 442 29.06 19.68 4.27
CA ILE A 442 28.74 18.23 4.32
C ILE A 442 29.92 17.44 4.91
N ARG A 443 31.15 17.72 4.47
CA ARG A 443 32.36 17.04 4.93
C ARG A 443 32.76 17.43 6.34
N ALA A 444 32.44 18.64 6.78
CA ALA A 444 32.66 19.08 8.16
C ALA A 444 31.76 18.33 9.19
N GLY A 445 30.75 17.58 8.73
CA GLY A 445 29.91 16.74 9.58
C GLY A 445 29.06 17.52 10.58
N MET A 446 28.93 17.02 11.83
CA MET A 446 28.08 17.63 12.87
C MET A 446 28.45 19.08 13.24
N GLY A 447 29.58 19.61 12.77
CA GLY A 447 29.99 21.00 12.95
C GLY A 447 29.67 21.94 11.77
N GLY A 448 29.23 21.42 10.62
CA GLY A 448 29.10 22.17 9.34
C GLY A 448 27.81 22.98 9.16
N GLY A 449 26.83 22.91 10.06
CA GLY A 449 25.60 23.70 9.92
C GLY A 449 24.69 23.24 8.76
N TRP A 450 24.05 24.19 8.08
CA TRP A 450 23.19 23.89 6.92
C TRP A 450 24.04 23.77 5.66
N CYS A 451 23.79 22.73 4.87
CA CYS A 451 24.64 22.39 3.73
C CYS A 451 23.86 22.05 2.44
N ILE A 452 22.53 22.07 2.51
CA ILE A 452 21.66 21.98 1.34
C ILE A 452 20.68 23.13 1.42
N HIS A 453 20.68 23.99 0.42
CA HIS A 453 19.81 25.15 0.30
C HIS A 453 18.86 24.94 -0.88
N GLN A 454 17.57 25.16 -0.65
CA GLN A 454 16.53 24.98 -1.65
C GLN A 454 15.81 26.31 -1.84
N PHE A 455 15.69 26.72 -3.10
CA PHE A 455 14.98 27.90 -3.52
C PHE A 455 13.89 27.50 -4.52
N TRP A 456 12.64 27.69 -4.12
CA TRP A 456 11.49 27.60 -5.00
C TRP A 456 11.28 28.97 -5.62
N LEU A 457 11.52 29.05 -6.91
CA LEU A 457 11.58 30.29 -7.69
C LEU A 457 10.38 30.36 -8.63
N GLU A 458 9.75 31.53 -8.69
CA GLU A 458 8.66 31.79 -9.64
C GLU A 458 9.20 31.76 -11.07
N SER A 459 8.64 30.88 -11.91
CA SER A 459 9.00 30.76 -13.32
C SER A 459 7.75 30.66 -14.19
N ASN A 460 7.88 31.00 -15.48
CA ASN A 460 6.82 30.84 -16.47
C ASN A 460 6.94 29.49 -17.23
N GLU A 461 7.58 28.48 -16.63
CA GLU A 461 7.81 27.18 -17.27
C GLU A 461 6.59 26.25 -17.09
N ASP A 462 6.25 25.46 -18.11
CA ASP A 462 5.09 24.56 -18.07
C ASP A 462 5.34 23.28 -17.23
N GLU A 463 6.60 22.96 -16.94
CA GLU A 463 7.04 21.82 -16.16
C GLU A 463 8.03 22.26 -15.08
N LEU A 464 8.12 21.51 -13.97
CA LEU A 464 9.08 21.77 -12.90
C LEU A 464 10.51 21.63 -13.44
N ARG A 465 11.26 22.73 -13.41
CA ARG A 465 12.70 22.74 -13.66
C ARG A 465 13.44 22.58 -12.34
N VAL A 466 14.42 21.68 -12.31
CA VAL A 466 15.27 21.47 -11.14
C VAL A 466 16.73 21.64 -11.54
N GLU A 467 17.45 22.55 -10.89
CA GLU A 467 18.88 22.77 -11.12
C GLU A 467 19.70 22.61 -9.85
N PHE A 468 20.96 22.25 -10.04
CA PHE A 468 21.85 21.79 -8.98
C PHE A 468 23.22 22.44 -9.13
N HIS A 469 23.64 23.11 -8.06
CA HIS A 469 24.93 23.81 -8.03
C HIS A 469 25.66 23.56 -6.74
N ARG A 470 26.98 23.72 -6.80
CA ARG A 470 27.83 23.86 -5.62
C ARG A 470 27.83 25.32 -5.19
N THR A 471 28.04 25.57 -3.90
CA THR A 471 28.29 26.93 -3.39
C THR A 471 29.48 27.63 -4.06
N THR A 472 30.40 26.84 -4.64
CA THR A 472 31.57 27.35 -5.37
C THR A 472 31.34 27.60 -6.86
N ASP A 473 30.17 27.27 -7.39
CA ASP A 473 29.88 27.43 -8.82
C ASP A 473 29.71 28.93 -9.16
N PRO A 474 30.27 29.42 -10.28
CA PRO A 474 30.29 30.84 -10.60
C PRO A 474 28.90 31.45 -10.87
N GLU A 475 27.90 30.62 -11.13
CA GLU A 475 26.50 31.02 -11.32
C GLU A 475 25.78 31.33 -10.00
N ILE A 476 26.38 30.97 -8.85
CA ILE A 476 25.80 31.15 -7.53
C ILE A 476 26.33 32.44 -6.87
N PRO A 477 25.47 33.29 -6.28
CA PRO A 477 25.91 34.47 -5.54
C PRO A 477 26.89 34.12 -4.42
N GLU A 478 27.91 34.96 -4.22
CA GLU A 478 28.95 34.75 -3.18
C GLU A 478 28.37 34.69 -1.75
N GLU A 479 27.23 35.35 -1.50
CA GLU A 479 26.52 35.29 -0.22
C GLU A 479 25.06 34.82 -0.45
N ILE A 480 24.73 33.66 0.10
CA ILE A 480 23.36 33.15 0.16
C ILE A 480 22.74 33.59 1.49
N GLU A 481 21.94 34.65 1.46
CA GLU A 481 21.21 35.10 2.65
C GLU A 481 19.89 34.33 2.84
N MET A 482 19.47 34.19 4.09
CA MET A 482 18.13 33.70 4.40
C MET A 482 17.11 34.83 4.37
N ARG A 483 15.92 34.53 3.83
CA ARG A 483 14.77 35.47 3.72
C ARG A 483 14.98 36.56 2.67
N MET A 484 15.47 36.15 1.50
CA MET A 484 15.47 37.00 0.32
C MET A 484 14.08 36.95 -0.33
N ASP A 485 13.65 38.06 -0.92
CA ASP A 485 12.41 38.11 -1.72
C ASP A 485 12.70 37.78 -3.21
N MET A 486 13.94 37.97 -3.65
CA MET A 486 14.42 37.77 -5.02
C MET A 486 15.78 37.08 -5.01
N LEU A 487 16.05 36.24 -6.00
CA LEU A 487 17.35 35.61 -6.23
C LEU A 487 17.84 35.93 -7.65
N GLU A 488 19.04 36.50 -7.77
CA GLU A 488 19.73 36.62 -9.06
C GLU A 488 20.39 35.27 -9.39
N TYR A 489 20.00 34.67 -10.51
CA TYR A 489 20.56 33.41 -10.98
C TYR A 489 20.64 33.40 -12.51
N GLY A 490 21.82 33.05 -13.05
CA GLY A 490 22.05 33.05 -14.49
C GLY A 490 21.87 34.43 -15.17
N GLY A 491 22.05 35.52 -14.41
CA GLY A 491 21.84 36.89 -14.87
C GLY A 491 20.36 37.31 -15.00
N GLN A 492 19.45 36.57 -14.37
CA GLN A 492 18.03 36.88 -14.28
C GLN A 492 17.58 36.87 -12.82
N ASP A 493 16.71 37.82 -12.44
CA ASP A 493 16.10 37.86 -11.12
C ASP A 493 14.83 37.00 -11.07
N TYR A 494 14.75 36.15 -10.06
CA TYR A 494 13.59 35.30 -9.79
C TYR A 494 12.96 35.64 -8.44
N PRO A 495 11.64 35.86 -8.36
CA PRO A 495 10.92 35.91 -7.09
C PRO A 495 11.04 34.59 -6.32
N ILE A 496 11.27 34.67 -5.02
CA ILE A 496 11.38 33.50 -4.15
C ILE A 496 10.02 33.21 -3.52
N ILE A 497 9.46 32.04 -3.81
CA ILE A 497 8.16 31.59 -3.31
C ILE A 497 8.34 30.87 -1.98
N ALA A 498 9.37 30.03 -1.90
CA ALA A 498 9.78 29.39 -0.66
C ALA A 498 11.29 29.17 -0.63
N GLN A 499 11.86 29.28 0.57
CA GLN A 499 13.27 28.98 0.82
C GLN A 499 13.36 28.01 1.99
N SER A 500 14.21 26.99 1.86
CA SER A 500 14.55 26.13 2.99
C SER A 500 16.03 25.81 3.00
N SER A 501 16.56 25.44 4.17
CA SER A 501 17.92 24.95 4.29
C SER A 501 17.96 23.82 5.30
N SER A 502 18.76 22.80 5.00
CA SER A 502 18.88 21.63 5.84
C SER A 502 20.32 21.15 5.93
N GLY A 503 20.61 20.38 6.98
CA GLY A 503 21.82 19.58 7.05
C GLY A 503 21.76 18.36 6.12
N ASP A 504 22.78 17.52 6.21
CA ASP A 504 23.02 16.33 5.37
C ASP A 504 22.07 15.15 5.64
N HIS A 505 21.14 15.27 6.58
CA HIS A 505 20.25 14.18 7.03
C HIS A 505 19.50 13.46 5.87
N LYS A 506 19.03 14.18 4.85
CA LYS A 506 18.39 13.56 3.66
C LYS A 506 19.34 12.68 2.89
N LEU A 507 20.56 13.15 2.70
CA LEU A 507 21.58 12.35 2.04
C LEU A 507 21.97 11.17 2.96
N MET A 508 22.01 11.35 4.28
CA MET A 508 22.34 10.27 5.21
C MET A 508 21.34 9.11 5.13
N GLU A 509 20.08 9.40 4.82
CA GLU A 509 19.07 8.38 4.55
C GLU A 509 19.40 7.60 3.26
N ILE A 510 19.79 8.29 2.18
CA ILE A 510 20.29 7.65 0.94
C ILE A 510 21.46 6.71 1.26
N ALA A 511 22.45 7.17 2.01
CA ALA A 511 23.67 6.42 2.31
C ALA A 511 23.46 5.21 3.24
N ARG A 512 22.29 5.13 3.90
CA ARG A 512 21.87 3.99 4.73
C ARG A 512 21.02 2.98 3.96
N ASP A 513 20.94 3.12 2.63
CA ASP A 513 20.03 2.35 1.76
C ASP A 513 18.58 2.43 2.25
N ASN A 514 18.20 3.56 2.85
CA ASN A 514 16.79 3.86 3.09
C ASN A 514 16.12 4.11 1.73
N LYS A 515 14.79 4.15 1.73
CA LYS A 515 13.97 4.51 0.57
C LYS A 515 13.50 5.97 0.76
N PRO A 516 14.40 6.97 0.70
CA PRO A 516 14.13 8.30 1.23
C PRO A 516 12.99 9.01 0.51
N VAL A 517 12.92 8.93 -0.83
CA VAL A 517 11.80 9.55 -1.55
C VAL A 517 10.51 8.85 -1.15
N PHE A 518 10.48 7.52 -1.16
CA PHE A 518 9.33 6.72 -0.72
C PHE A 518 8.87 7.08 0.70
N GLU A 519 9.76 7.18 1.67
CA GLU A 519 9.37 7.54 3.05
C GLU A 519 8.88 8.99 3.15
N ASP A 520 9.54 9.91 2.45
CA ASP A 520 9.22 11.34 2.57
C ASP A 520 7.94 11.73 1.85
N VAL A 521 7.63 11.14 0.69
CA VAL A 521 6.34 11.42 0.02
C VAL A 521 5.16 10.96 0.88
N HIS A 522 5.29 9.82 1.58
CA HIS A 522 4.25 9.36 2.51
C HIS A 522 4.12 10.25 3.73
N LYS A 523 5.25 10.66 4.34
CA LYS A 523 5.23 11.57 5.49
C LYS A 523 4.66 12.94 5.14
N ALA A 524 4.99 13.46 3.96
CA ALA A 524 4.46 14.73 3.48
C ALA A 524 2.95 14.62 3.25
N LEU A 525 2.51 13.57 2.56
CA LEU A 525 1.09 13.34 2.29
C LEU A 525 0.29 13.18 3.59
N ASP A 526 0.81 12.45 4.57
CA ASP A 526 0.22 12.30 5.91
C ASP A 526 0.07 13.67 6.61
N ARG A 527 1.15 14.46 6.63
CA ARG A 527 1.17 15.80 7.23
C ARG A 527 0.13 16.73 6.58
N ASP A 528 0.07 16.74 5.25
CA ASP A 528 -0.76 17.68 4.52
C ASP A 528 -2.25 17.30 4.63
N LEU A 529 -2.57 16.00 4.59
CA LEU A 529 -3.91 15.49 4.89
C LEU A 529 -4.32 15.74 6.35
N GLU A 530 -3.40 15.55 7.30
CA GLU A 530 -3.66 15.90 8.70
C GLU A 530 -3.98 17.39 8.88
N ALA A 531 -3.22 18.27 8.23
CA ALA A 531 -3.47 19.71 8.27
C ALA A 531 -4.84 20.06 7.70
N TYR A 532 -5.16 19.53 6.50
CA TYR A 532 -6.43 19.70 5.82
C TYR A 532 -7.64 19.33 6.70
N LEU A 533 -7.55 18.16 7.34
CA LEU A 533 -8.59 17.63 8.20
C LEU A 533 -8.72 18.46 9.48
N ARG A 534 -7.61 18.75 10.17
CA ARG A 534 -7.62 19.50 11.44
C ARG A 534 -8.25 20.89 11.32
N GLU A 535 -8.06 21.57 10.20
CA GLU A 535 -8.65 22.90 9.95
C GLU A 535 -10.18 22.86 9.77
N ARG A 536 -10.71 21.73 9.28
CA ARG A 536 -12.12 21.56 8.88
C ARG A 536 -12.94 20.78 9.90
N GLU A 537 -12.28 20.13 10.85
CA GLU A 537 -12.90 19.36 11.93
C GLU A 537 -13.69 20.21 12.93
N ALA A 538 -14.63 19.55 13.61
CA ALA A 538 -15.32 20.15 14.74
C ALA A 538 -14.38 20.17 15.96
N ASN A 539 -14.37 21.27 16.71
CA ASN A 539 -13.63 21.36 17.98
C ASN A 539 -14.22 20.42 19.02
N ILE A 540 -13.65 19.22 19.17
CA ILE A 540 -13.99 18.29 20.25
C ILE A 540 -13.08 18.67 21.42
N ILE A 541 -13.59 19.44 22.38
CA ILE A 541 -12.82 19.80 23.58
C ILE A 541 -12.39 18.48 24.25
N PRO A 542 -11.08 18.19 24.36
CA PRO A 542 -10.63 17.05 25.13
C PRO A 542 -11.11 17.28 26.56
N GLY A 543 -11.89 16.35 27.11
CA GLY A 543 -12.36 16.42 28.48
C GLY A 543 -11.18 16.78 29.38
N ALA A 544 -11.28 17.91 30.05
CA ALA A 544 -10.25 18.36 30.99
C ALA A 544 -9.96 17.21 31.95
N MET A 545 -8.69 16.80 32.03
CA MET A 545 -8.18 16.19 33.25
C MET A 545 -8.55 17.14 34.38
N ARG A 546 -9.53 16.76 35.19
CA ARG A 546 -9.73 17.30 36.53
C ARG A 546 -9.26 16.27 37.53
#